data_AF-A0A3M1LAF8-F1
#
_entry.id   AF-A0A3M1LAF8-F1
#
_cell.length_a   1.000
_cell.length_b   1.000
_cell.length_c   1.000
_cell.angle_alpha   90.00
_cell.angle_beta   90.00
_cell.angle_gamma   90.00
#
_symmetry.space_group_name_H-M   'P 1'
#
loop_
_entity.id
_entity.type
_entity.pdbx_description
1 polymer ?
#
loop_
_entity_poly.entity_id
_entity_poly.type
_entity_poly.pdbx_seq_one_letter_code
_entity_poly.pdbx_strand_id
1 'polypeptide(L)' 'MLDFFFRPQSVAIIGASRNPEKLGHAVLSNIINSGFPGRVYPVNPKA' A
#
# COMPACT_ATOMS: atom_id res chain seq x y z
N MET A 1 13.09 7.85 -16.62
CA MET A 1 12.35 6.61 -16.89
C MET A 1 12.20 5.79 -15.61
N LEU A 2 11.66 6.35 -14.52
CA LEU A 2 11.25 5.63 -13.29
C LEU A 2 10.11 6.37 -12.55
N ASP A 3 9.48 7.34 -13.19
CA ASP A 3 8.48 8.22 -12.55
C ASP A 3 7.26 7.44 -12.05
N PHE A 4 6.91 6.34 -12.71
CA PHE A 4 5.86 5.43 -12.25
C PHE A 4 6.18 4.76 -10.90
N PHE A 5 7.45 4.66 -10.53
CA PHE A 5 7.87 4.04 -9.26
C PHE A 5 7.97 5.09 -8.15
N PHE A 6 8.62 6.23 -8.42
CA PHE A 6 8.85 7.25 -7.40
C PHE A 6 7.73 8.29 -7.29
N ARG A 7 6.89 8.44 -8.32
CA ARG A 7 5.76 9.38 -8.38
C ARG A 7 4.50 8.74 -8.97
N PRO A 8 4.04 7.58 -8.44
CA PRO A 8 2.83 6.93 -8.94
C PRO A 8 1.58 7.76 -8.65
N GLN A 9 0.62 7.76 -9.58
CA GLN A 9 -0.73 8.27 -9.31
C GLN A 9 -1.56 7.32 -8.44
N SER A 10 -1.18 6.04 -8.40
CA SER A 10 -1.83 5.02 -7.60
C SER A 10 -0.92 3.82 -7.34
N VAL A 11 -1.16 3.12 -6.24
CA VAL A 11 -0.44 1.89 -5.86
C VAL A 11 -1.41 0.80 -5.42
N ALA A 12 -1.15 -0.44 -5.82
CA ALA A 12 -1.83 -1.62 -5.29
C ALA A 12 -0.89 -2.38 -4.33
N ILE A 13 -1.39 -2.69 -3.13
CA ILE A 13 -0.63 -3.43 -2.11
C ILE A 13 -1.18 -4.86 -2.06
N ILE A 14 -0.51 -5.75 -2.79
CA ILE A 14 -0.86 -7.17 -2.82
C ILE A 14 -0.36 -7.84 -1.53
N GLY A 15 -1.27 -8.48 -0.80
CA GLY A 15 -0.98 -9.08 0.51
C GLY A 15 -1.26 -8.14 1.70
N ALA A 16 -1.98 -7.04 1.48
CA ALA A 16 -2.47 -6.18 2.56
C ALA A 16 -3.22 -6.99 3.64
N SER A 17 -3.12 -6.61 4.90
CA SER A 17 -3.66 -7.41 6.01
C SER A 17 -4.25 -6.53 7.11
N ARG A 18 -5.33 -7.01 7.75
CA ARG A 18 -5.88 -6.44 9.00
C ARG A 18 -5.10 -6.84 10.24
N ASN A 19 -4.35 -7.96 10.21
CA ASN A 19 -3.49 -8.39 11.31
C ASN A 19 -2.22 -7.50 11.39
N PRO A 20 -1.98 -6.79 12.51
CA PRO A 20 -0.81 -5.93 12.72
C PRO A 20 0.55 -6.62 12.65
N GLU A 21 0.64 -7.92 12.92
CA GLU A 21 1.89 -8.69 12.88
C GLU A 21 2.35 -9.02 11.46
N LYS A 22 1.48 -8.85 10.46
CA LYS A 22 1.82 -9.16 9.05
C LYS A 22 2.46 -7.97 8.36
N LEU A 23 3.49 -8.24 7.56
CA LEU A 23 4.18 -7.21 6.78
C LEU A 23 3.25 -6.37 5.89
N GLY A 24 2.25 -6.99 5.26
CA GLY A 24 1.27 -6.28 4.44
C GLY A 24 0.43 -5.27 5.21
N HIS A 25 0.26 -5.44 6.52
CA HIS A 25 -0.33 -4.42 7.39
C HIS A 25 0.63 -3.24 7.55
N ALA A 26 1.90 -3.51 7.92
CA ALA A 26 2.90 -2.46 8.11
C ALA A 26 3.10 -1.62 6.84
N VAL A 27 3.17 -2.24 5.66
CA VAL A 27 3.32 -1.51 4.38
C VAL A 27 2.11 -0.63 4.10
N LEU A 28 0.88 -1.14 4.27
CA LEU A 28 -0.34 -0.36 4.08
C LEU A 28 -0.41 0.82 5.05
N SER A 29 -0.16 0.57 6.34
CA SER A 29 -0.14 1.60 7.38
C SER A 29 0.89 2.68 7.10
N ASN A 30 2.09 2.32 6.65
CA ASN A 30 3.13 3.29 6.29
C ASN A 30 2.70 4.18 5.13
N ILE A 31 2.13 3.62 4.06
CA ILE A 31 1.67 4.40 2.91
C ILE A 31 0.58 5.38 3.32
N ILE A 32 -0.40 4.95 4.11
CA ILE A 32 -1.49 5.81 4.59
C ILE A 32 -0.93 6.91 5.51
N ASN A 33 -0.14 6.54 6.51
CA ASN A 33 0.39 7.48 7.51
C ASN A 33 1.40 8.47 6.93
N SER A 34 2.08 8.11 5.84
CA SER A 34 2.98 9.03 5.11
C SER A 34 2.22 10.10 4.32
N GLY A 35 0.90 9.99 4.19
CA GLY A 35 0.08 10.92 3.41
C GLY A 35 0.27 10.75 1.90
N PHE A 36 0.50 9.53 1.41
CA PHE A 36 0.64 9.27 -0.01
C PHE A 36 -0.54 9.88 -0.79
N PRO A 37 -0.28 10.81 -1.74
CA PRO A 37 -1.34 11.63 -2.34
C PRO A 37 -2.14 10.89 -3.42
N GLY A 38 -1.65 9.75 -3.89
CA GLY A 38 -2.31 8.93 -4.90
C GLY A 38 -3.34 7.97 -4.30
N ARG A 39 -4.05 7.24 -5.17
CA ARG A 39 -5.01 6.22 -4.73
C ARG A 39 -4.29 4.97 -4.24
N VAL A 40 -4.73 4.42 -3.12
CA VAL A 40 -4.20 3.19 -2.52
C VAL A 40 -5.23 2.07 -2.63
N TYR A 41 -4.84 0.93 -3.22
CA TYR A 41 -5.68 -0.24 -3.40
C TYR A 41 -5.11 -1.42 -2.60
N PRO A 42 -5.60 -1.69 -1.37
CA PRO A 42 -5.24 -2.90 -0.64
C PRO A 42 -5.88 -4.13 -1.29
N VAL A 43 -5.09 -5.17 -1.57
CA VAL A 43 -5.58 -6.39 -2.23
C VAL A 43 -5.25 -7.62 -1.39
N ASN A 44 -6.29 -8.25 -0.85
CA ASN A 44 -6.20 -9.54 -0.18
C ASN A 44 -7.57 -10.27 -0.22
N PRO A 45 -7.68 -11.45 -0.85
CA PRO A 45 -8.94 -12.20 -0.94
C PRO A 45 -9.49 -12.71 0.41
N LYS A 46 -8.66 -12.73 1.45
CA LYS A 46 -8.96 -13.33 2.77
C LYS A 46 -8.66 -12.37 3.93
N ALA A 47 -8.50 -11.08 3.64
CA ALA A 47 -8.13 -10.08 4.63
C ALA A 47 -9.13 -10.04 5.77
#